data_AF-A0AAE0EHI9-F1
#
_entry.id   AF-A0AAE0EHI9-F1
#
_cell.length_a   1.000
_cell.length_b   1.000
_cell.length_c   1.000
_cell.angle_alpha   90.00
_cell.angle_beta   90.00
_cell.angle_gamma   90.00
#
_symmetry.space_group_name_H-M   'P 1'
#
loop_
_entity.id
_entity.type
_entity.pdbx_description
1 polymer ?
#
loop_
_entity_poly.entity_id
_entity_poly.type
_entity_poly.pdbx_seq_one_letter_code
_entity_poly.pdbx_strand_id
1 'polypeptide(L)'
;MIIEYGQFYDVLSFDTTYKINKENWPFAVFVGRNHHQETVIFKGALMYDETIDSFVWLFETFLQAMSGKAPNTIFTDQDDAMAKAILHVMPSTYHRICTWHMMQNDLKHVNIVFKGEVTSVL
;
A
#
# COMPACT_ATOMS: atom_id res chain seq x y z
N MET A 1 -11.32 11.56 9.62
CA MET A 1 -9.98 10.92 9.63
C MET A 1 -9.69 10.10 10.88
N ILE A 2 -9.35 10.65 12.06
CA ILE A 2 -9.04 9.82 13.25
C ILE A 2 -10.23 8.97 13.70
N ILE A 3 -11.43 9.56 13.75
CA ILE A 3 -12.66 8.85 14.16
C ILE A 3 -12.99 7.73 13.16
N GLU A 4 -12.94 8.03 11.86
CA GLU A 4 -13.20 7.06 10.79
C GLU A 4 -12.16 5.94 10.80
N TYR A 5 -10.88 6.26 10.88
CA TYR A 5 -9.83 5.25 11.01
C TYR A 5 -10.05 4.42 12.27
N GLY A 6 -10.40 5.04 13.40
CA GLY A 6 -10.77 4.34 14.62
C GLY A 6 -11.87 3.29 14.43
N GLN A 7 -12.79 3.49 13.50
CA GLN A 7 -13.87 2.55 13.17
C GLN A 7 -13.51 1.57 12.04
N PHE A 8 -12.60 1.93 11.14
CA PHE A 8 -12.34 1.21 9.88
C PHE A 8 -10.85 0.88 9.63
N TYR A 9 -10.05 0.80 10.69
CA TYR A 9 -8.63 0.44 10.65
C TYR A 9 -8.33 -1.02 10.28
N ASP A 10 -9.35 -1.89 10.16
CA ASP A 10 -9.13 -3.32 9.96
C ASP A 10 -8.31 -3.64 8.71
N VAL A 11 -8.58 -2.90 7.62
CA VAL A 11 -7.90 -3.07 6.34
C VAL A 11 -7.40 -1.73 5.84
N LEU A 12 -6.10 -1.66 5.62
CA LEU A 12 -5.41 -0.50 5.08
C LEU A 12 -4.68 -0.88 3.80
N SER A 13 -4.79 -0.07 2.76
CA SER A 13 -3.93 -0.12 1.59
C SER A 13 -2.95 1.03 1.66
N PHE A 14 -1.68 0.75 1.40
CA PHE A 14 -0.62 1.73 1.36
C PHE A 14 0.12 1.59 0.03
N ASP A 15 0.41 2.72 -0.60
CA ASP A 15 1.14 2.74 -1.86
C ASP A 15 1.99 4.01 -1.95
N THR A 16 3.14 3.90 -2.60
CA THR A 16 3.94 5.05 -3.01
C THR A 16 3.84 5.24 -4.51
N THR A 17 3.52 6.46 -4.90
CA THR A 17 3.48 6.84 -6.31
C THR A 17 4.75 7.62 -6.64
N TYR A 18 5.52 7.07 -7.58
CA TYR A 18 6.78 7.65 -8.02
C TYR A 18 6.54 8.78 -9.04
N LYS A 19 7.37 9.85 -8.95
CA LYS A 19 7.50 10.94 -9.95
C LYS A 19 6.33 11.94 -10.11
N ILE A 20 5.75 12.42 -9.01
CA ILE A 20 4.72 13.49 -9.13
C ILE A 20 5.33 14.88 -9.37
N ASN A 21 6.60 15.09 -8.98
CA ASN A 21 7.26 16.40 -9.06
C ASN A 21 8.61 16.34 -9.81
N LYS A 22 9.15 17.52 -10.14
CA LYS A 22 10.44 17.67 -10.85
C LYS A 22 11.62 17.04 -10.10
N GLU A 23 11.48 16.92 -8.78
CA GLU A 23 12.48 16.36 -7.86
C GLU A 23 12.37 14.84 -7.72
N ASN A 24 11.40 14.20 -8.39
CA ASN A 24 11.10 12.76 -8.33
C ASN A 24 10.85 12.21 -6.91
N TRP A 25 10.28 13.03 -6.03
CA TRP A 25 9.93 12.60 -4.67
C TRP A 25 8.74 11.65 -4.66
N PRO A 26 8.82 10.52 -3.92
CA PRO A 26 7.69 9.63 -3.73
C PRO A 26 6.56 10.30 -2.96
N PHE A 27 5.33 10.06 -3.39
CA PHE A 27 4.14 10.44 -2.63
C PHE A 27 3.42 9.20 -2.13
N ALA A 28 3.39 9.06 -0.81
CA ALA A 28 2.82 7.95 -0.09
C ALA A 28 1.36 8.23 0.27
N VAL A 29 0.48 7.26 0.05
CA VAL A 29 -0.96 7.40 0.33
C VAL A 29 -1.45 6.22 1.15
N PHE A 30 -2.18 6.54 2.21
CA PHE A 30 -2.86 5.59 3.07
C PHE A 30 -4.35 5.61 2.76
N VAL A 31 -4.90 4.47 2.34
CA VAL A 31 -6.26 4.34 1.82
C VAL A 31 -6.97 3.21 2.54
N GLY A 32 -8.23 3.41 2.92
CA GLY A 32 -9.09 2.36 3.44
C GLY A 32 -10.48 2.37 2.80
N ARG A 33 -11.40 1.68 3.46
CA ARG A 33 -12.82 1.63 3.09
C ARG A 33 -13.68 2.13 4.24
N ASN A 34 -14.74 2.86 3.95
CA ASN A 34 -15.76 3.21 4.94
C ASN A 34 -16.90 2.17 4.96
N HIS A 35 -17.90 2.40 5.81
CA HIS A 35 -19.11 1.57 5.92
C HIS A 35 -19.95 1.45 4.62
N HIS A 36 -19.82 2.40 3.69
CA HIS A 36 -20.45 2.35 2.37
C HIS A 36 -19.60 1.64 1.32
N GLN A 37 -18.48 1.01 1.73
CA GLN A 37 -17.49 0.40 0.84
C GLN A 37 -16.80 1.39 -0.10
N GLU A 38 -16.88 2.68 0.21
CA GLU A 38 -16.24 3.74 -0.55
C GLU A 38 -14.77 3.84 -0.14
N THR A 39 -13.92 4.19 -1.10
CA THR A 39 -12.51 4.45 -0.85
C THR A 39 -12.35 5.75 -0.06
N VAL A 40 -11.62 5.69 1.05
CA VAL A 40 -11.29 6.88 1.86
C VAL A 40 -9.78 7.01 1.98
N ILE A 41 -9.26 8.21 1.73
CA ILE A 41 -7.85 8.52 1.96
C ILE A 41 -7.71 8.92 3.43
N PHE A 42 -6.98 8.11 4.20
CA PHE A 42 -6.69 8.39 5.60
C PHE A 42 -5.48 9.28 5.79
N LYS A 43 -4.49 9.27 4.89
CA LYS A 43 -3.34 10.18 5.00
C LYS A 43 -2.59 10.22 3.66
N GLY A 44 -1.92 11.34 3.40
CA GLY A 44 -0.90 11.46 2.37
C GLY A 44 0.39 12.00 2.97
N ALA A 45 1.53 11.58 2.44
CA ALA A 45 2.84 12.06 2.85
C ALA A 45 3.77 12.18 1.63
N LEU A 46 4.53 13.26 1.58
CA LEU A 46 5.61 13.43 0.61
C LEU A 46 6.90 12.94 1.25
N MET A 47 7.57 12.00 0.61
CA MET A 47 8.81 11.39 1.08
C MET A 47 9.99 11.86 0.24
N TYR A 48 11.20 11.81 0.81
CA TYR A 48 12.41 12.12 0.05
C TYR A 48 12.90 10.91 -0.75
N ASP A 49 12.87 9.72 -0.14
CA ASP A 49 13.28 8.45 -0.72
C ASP A 49 12.40 7.29 -0.22
N GLU A 50 12.61 6.10 -0.81
CA GLU A 50 11.91 4.85 -0.47
C GLU A 50 12.86 3.90 0.28
N THR A 51 13.54 4.41 1.31
CA THR A 51 14.41 3.59 2.18
C THR A 51 13.63 3.00 3.35
N ILE A 52 14.20 1.95 3.98
CA ILE A 52 13.61 1.33 5.18
C ILE A 52 13.38 2.37 6.28
N ASP A 53 14.39 3.21 6.55
CA ASP A 53 14.33 4.21 7.62
C ASP A 53 13.25 5.27 7.33
N SER A 54 13.11 5.70 6.07
CA SER A 54 12.04 6.61 5.65
C SER A 54 10.65 6.00 5.83
N PHE A 55 10.47 4.72 5.50
CA PHE A 55 9.21 4.01 5.73
C PHE A 55 8.93 3.78 7.22
N VAL A 56 9.94 3.45 8.03
CA VAL A 56 9.79 3.32 9.49
C VAL A 56 9.29 4.63 10.07
N TRP A 57 9.97 5.74 9.76
CA TRP A 57 9.56 7.07 10.19
C TRP A 57 8.13 7.40 9.76
N LEU A 58 7.78 7.09 8.50
CA LEU A 58 6.45 7.37 7.97
C LEU A 58 5.37 6.56 8.71
N PHE A 59 5.57 5.27 8.93
CA PHE A 59 4.61 4.41 9.61
C PHE A 59 4.45 4.78 11.09
N GLU A 60 5.55 5.10 11.79
CA GLU A 60 5.48 5.61 13.17
C GLU A 60 4.68 6.92 13.23
N THR A 61 4.96 7.86 12.31
CA THR A 61 4.26 9.14 12.21
C THR A 61 2.79 8.96 11.84
N PHE A 62 2.46 7.95 11.02
CA PHE A 62 1.08 7.57 10.73
C PHE A 62 0.37 7.06 11.99
N LEU A 63 0.96 6.12 12.73
CA LEU A 63 0.38 5.58 13.95
C LEU A 63 0.18 6.65 15.01
N GLN A 64 1.17 7.51 15.24
CA GLN A 64 1.05 8.63 16.18
C GLN A 64 -0.14 9.52 15.83
N ALA A 65 -0.30 9.85 14.53
CA ALA A 65 -1.44 10.62 14.06
C ALA A 65 -2.78 9.88 14.18
N MET A 66 -2.76 8.54 14.24
CA MET A 66 -3.93 7.67 14.36
C MET A 66 -4.10 7.07 15.76
N SER A 67 -3.65 7.79 16.79
CA SER A 67 -3.79 7.40 18.21
C SER A 67 -3.14 6.06 18.56
N GLY A 68 -2.05 5.71 17.88
CA GLY A 68 -1.28 4.48 18.09
C GLY A 68 -1.95 3.21 17.55
N LYS A 69 -3.04 3.33 16.81
CA LYS A 69 -3.84 2.19 16.38
C LYS A 69 -3.29 1.58 15.08
N ALA A 70 -2.64 0.43 15.18
CA ALA A 70 -2.15 -0.30 14.02
C ALA A 70 -3.29 -1.03 13.29
N PRO A 71 -3.29 -1.09 11.95
CA PRO A 71 -4.28 -1.82 11.19
C PRO A 71 -4.15 -3.33 11.41
N ASN A 72 -5.24 -4.08 11.26
CA ASN A 72 -5.18 -5.55 11.36
C ASN A 72 -4.47 -6.14 10.14
N THR A 73 -4.76 -5.64 8.94
CA THR A 73 -4.12 -6.03 7.68
C THR A 73 -3.70 -4.81 6.89
N ILE A 74 -2.50 -4.85 6.32
CA ILE A 74 -2.01 -3.84 5.39
C ILE A 74 -1.65 -4.47 4.04
N PHE A 75 -2.16 -3.86 2.96
CA PHE A 75 -1.85 -4.21 1.58
C PHE A 75 -0.85 -3.19 1.03
N THR A 76 0.29 -3.66 0.52
CA THR A 76 1.27 -2.81 -0.19
C THR A 76 1.65 -3.40 -1.52
N ASP A 77 2.51 -2.72 -2.27
CA ASP A 77 3.25 -3.34 -3.37
C ASP A 77 4.26 -4.40 -2.88
N GLN A 78 5.07 -4.92 -3.79
CA GLN A 78 6.11 -5.91 -3.50
C GLN A 78 7.47 -5.26 -3.22
N ASP A 79 7.49 -4.20 -2.41
CA ASP A 79 8.71 -3.52 -1.99
C ASP A 79 9.31 -4.13 -0.69
N ASP A 80 10.57 -4.54 -0.77
CA ASP A 80 11.29 -5.16 0.35
C ASP A 80 11.53 -4.20 1.53
N ALA A 81 11.71 -2.91 1.27
CA ALA A 81 11.92 -1.91 2.29
C ALA A 81 10.62 -1.65 3.06
N MET A 82 9.48 -1.55 2.37
CA MET A 82 8.15 -1.47 2.99
C MET A 82 7.88 -2.67 3.89
N ALA A 83 8.11 -3.89 3.40
CA ALA A 83 7.87 -5.12 4.16
C ALA A 83 8.67 -5.16 5.47
N LYS A 84 9.96 -4.77 5.41
CA LYS A 84 10.83 -4.69 6.59
C LYS A 84 10.38 -3.61 7.57
N ALA A 85 9.99 -2.45 7.08
CA ALA A 85 9.51 -1.35 7.90
C ALA A 85 8.18 -1.69 8.60
N ILE A 86 7.24 -2.35 7.90
CA ILE A 86 5.98 -2.82 8.50
C ILE A 86 6.24 -3.83 9.60
N LEU A 87 7.11 -4.82 9.35
CA LEU A 87 7.47 -5.82 10.36
C LEU A 87 8.12 -5.18 11.60
N HIS A 88 8.88 -4.11 11.41
CA HIS A 88 9.51 -3.37 12.50
C HIS A 88 8.51 -2.56 13.33
N VAL A 89 7.67 -1.75 12.67
CA VAL A 89 6.78 -0.78 13.34
C VAL A 89 5.47 -1.42 13.82
N MET A 90 4.97 -2.42 13.09
CA MET A 90 3.66 -3.04 13.31
C MET A 90 3.75 -4.58 13.20
N PRO A 91 4.51 -5.26 14.09
CA PRO A 91 4.82 -6.69 13.96
C PRO A 91 3.58 -7.61 14.00
N SER A 92 2.48 -7.15 14.61
CA SER A 92 1.22 -7.91 14.69
C SER A 92 0.29 -7.69 13.49
N THR A 93 0.60 -6.73 12.61
CA THR A 93 -0.20 -6.45 11.41
C THR A 93 0.10 -7.48 10.33
N TYR A 94 -0.94 -8.04 9.71
CA TYR A 94 -0.77 -8.92 8.57
C TYR A 94 -0.40 -8.12 7.33
N HIS A 95 0.84 -8.29 6.86
CA HIS A 95 1.28 -7.75 5.58
C HIS A 95 0.84 -8.65 4.42
N ARG A 96 0.24 -8.05 3.40
CA ARG A 96 -0.23 -8.73 2.17
C ARG A 96 0.15 -7.91 0.94
N ILE A 97 0.32 -8.61 -0.18
CA ILE A 97 0.57 -7.97 -1.47
C ILE A 97 -0.76 -7.50 -2.05
N CYS A 98 -0.78 -6.28 -2.58
CA CYS A 98 -1.91 -5.70 -3.28
C CYS A 98 -2.23 -6.54 -4.52
N THR A 99 -3.48 -7.00 -4.63
CA THR A 99 -3.93 -7.84 -5.75
C THR A 99 -3.81 -7.13 -7.09
N TRP A 100 -4.00 -5.81 -7.13
CA TRP A 100 -3.82 -5.04 -8.36
C TRP A 100 -2.36 -5.10 -8.83
N HIS A 101 -1.39 -4.85 -7.94
CA HIS A 101 0.04 -4.94 -8.27
C HIS A 101 0.43 -6.36 -8.71
N MET A 102 -0.09 -7.38 -8.02
CA MET A 102 0.12 -8.78 -8.41
C MET A 102 -0.40 -9.05 -9.84
N MET A 103 -1.62 -8.63 -10.16
CA MET A 103 -2.19 -8.77 -11.50
C MET A 103 -1.41 -8.00 -12.56
N GLN A 104 -0.95 -6.78 -12.27
CA GLN A 104 -0.11 -6.01 -13.19
C GLN A 104 1.23 -6.72 -13.45
N ASN A 105 1.80 -7.33 -12.42
CA ASN A 105 3.02 -8.11 -12.54
C ASN A 105 2.81 -9.36 -13.41
N ASP A 106 1.72 -10.11 -13.15
CA ASP A 106 1.35 -11.28 -13.95
C ASP A 106 1.14 -10.93 -15.42
N LEU A 107 0.43 -9.82 -15.71
CA LEU A 107 0.26 -9.34 -17.08
C LEU A 107 1.58 -8.93 -17.74
N LYS A 108 2.60 -8.47 -17.00
CA LYS A 108 3.89 -8.13 -17.59
C LYS A 108 4.72 -9.36 -17.92
N HIS A 109 4.69 -10.37 -17.07
CA HIS A 109 5.62 -11.50 -17.13
C HIS A 109 5.01 -12.80 -17.68
N VAL A 110 3.69 -12.97 -17.59
CA VAL A 110 2.98 -14.21 -17.97
C VAL A 110 2.17 -14.04 -19.27
N ASN A 111 1.98 -12.82 -19.78
CA ASN A 111 1.25 -12.57 -21.05
C ASN A 111 1.83 -13.30 -22.28
N ILE A 112 3.10 -13.74 -22.22
CA ILE A 112 3.74 -14.49 -23.31
C ILE A 112 3.14 -15.90 -23.41
N VAL A 113 2.66 -16.48 -22.32
CA VAL A 113 2.08 -17.84 -22.29
C VAL A 113 0.68 -17.88 -22.91
N PHE A 114 -0.12 -16.81 -22.74
CA PHE A 114 -1.52 -16.77 -23.20
C PHE A 114 -1.73 -16.20 -24.61
N LYS A 115 -0.67 -15.71 -25.28
CA LYS A 115 -0.75 -15.26 -26.69
C LYS A 115 -0.92 -16.40 -27.70
N GLY A 116 -0.87 -17.66 -27.28
CA GLY A 116 -0.99 -18.84 -28.15
C GLY A 116 -2.37 -19.50 -28.24
N GLU A 117 -3.34 -19.18 -27.37
CA GLU A 117 -4.58 -19.96 -27.25
C GLU A 117 -5.88 -19.18 -27.52
N VAL A 118 -5.80 -18.03 -28.20
CA VAL A 118 -7.01 -17.37 -28.75
C VAL A 118 -6.89 -17.24 -30.27
N THR A 119 -6.66 -18.38 -30.93
CA THR A 119 -7.05 -18.59 -32.34
C THR A 119 -7.63 -19.99 -32.51
N SER A 120 -8.68 -20.30 -31.76
CA SER A 120 -9.83 -21.07 -32.26
C SER A 120 -10.78 -21.38 -31.12
N VAL A 121 -12.07 -21.33 -31.48
CA VAL A 121 -13.22 -21.89 -30.79
C VAL A 121 -13.93 -20.98 -29.77
N LEU A 122 -14.93 -20.29 -30.35
CA LEU A 122 -16.16 -19.66 -29.82
C LEU A 122 -16.06 -18.26 -29.21
#